data_AF-A0A1A3HKI5-F1
#
_entry.id   AF-A0A1A3HKI5-F1
#
_cell.length_a   1.000
_cell.length_b   1.000
_cell.length_c   1.000
_cell.angle_alpha   90.00
_cell.angle_beta   90.00
_cell.angle_gamma   90.00
#
_symmetry.space_group_name_H-M   'P 1'
#
loop_
_entity.id
_entity.type
_entity.pdbx_description
1 polymer ?
#
loop_
_entity_poly.entity_id
_entity_poly.type
_entity_poly.pdbx_seq_one_letter_code
_entity_poly.pdbx_strand_id
1 'polypeptide(L)'
;MSSRELSEWLRTRSADEDAEELPDRAGTKTGRGVLKVLQKRRVDLDEEDERIMRKVVDRVHAERSDEMEATAGSEDWRHRLMTLGHDPLKGTR
;
A
#
# COMPACT_ATOMS: atom_id res chain seq x y z
N MET A 1 -4.32 0.12 -7.15
CA MET A 1 -4.63 1.54 -6.91
C MET A 1 -3.63 2.41 -7.68
N SER A 2 -3.92 3.69 -7.87
CA SER A 2 -2.96 4.68 -8.40
C SER A 2 -2.12 5.32 -7.28
N SER A 3 -1.05 6.03 -7.65
CA SER A 3 -0.21 6.80 -6.70
C SER A 3 -1.03 7.84 -5.93
N ARG A 4 -1.96 8.52 -6.62
CA ARG A 4 -2.87 9.50 -6.01
C ARG A 4 -3.76 8.85 -4.96
N GLU A 5 -4.40 7.74 -5.33
CA GLU A 5 -5.29 7.00 -4.42
C GLU A 5 -4.54 6.50 -3.18
N LEU A 6 -3.31 6.01 -3.35
CA LEU A 6 -2.48 5.59 -2.22
C LEU A 6 -2.08 6.79 -1.34
N SER A 7 -1.71 7.93 -1.94
CA SER A 7 -1.38 9.12 -1.17
C SER A 7 -2.56 9.65 -0.35
N GLU A 8 -3.76 9.67 -0.92
CA GLU A 8 -4.99 10.06 -0.23
C GLU A 8 -5.30 9.07 0.90
N TRP A 9 -5.22 7.77 0.62
CA TRP A 9 -5.42 6.71 1.61
C TRP A 9 -4.49 6.82 2.83
N LEU A 10 -3.18 6.97 2.59
CA LEU A 10 -2.20 7.08 3.67
C LEU A 10 -2.42 8.31 4.55
N ARG A 11 -2.89 9.43 3.97
CA ARG A 11 -3.27 10.63 4.73
C ARG A 11 -4.49 10.38 5.61
N THR A 12 -5.54 9.78 5.06
CA THR A 12 -6.75 9.46 5.82
C THR A 12 -6.44 8.51 6.98
N ARG A 13 -5.65 7.45 6.74
CA ARG A 13 -5.31 6.47 7.77
C ARG A 13 -4.42 7.06 8.87
N SER A 14 -3.50 7.95 8.54
CA SER A 14 -2.66 8.65 9.53
C SER A 14 -3.38 9.74 10.32
N ALA A 15 -4.57 10.17 9.88
CA ALA A 15 -5.34 11.18 10.59
C ALA A 15 -6.03 10.65 11.86
N ASP A 16 -6.20 9.32 11.99
CA ASP A 16 -6.99 8.69 13.05
C ASP A 16 -6.18 8.23 14.28
N GLU A 17 -4.86 7.97 14.15
CA GLU A 17 -4.14 7.25 15.23
C GLU A 17 -3.28 8.10 16.18
N ASP A 18 -2.72 9.24 15.77
CA ASP A 18 -2.05 10.18 16.70
C ASP A 18 -1.71 11.47 15.92
N ALA A 19 -1.98 12.62 16.52
CA ALA A 19 -2.00 13.95 15.91
C ALA A 19 -0.84 14.29 14.93
N GLU A 20 -1.23 14.86 13.78
CA GLU A 20 -0.43 15.76 12.91
C GLU A 20 1.02 15.29 12.64
N GLU A 21 1.22 14.07 12.15
CA GLU A 21 2.40 13.83 11.31
C GLU A 21 2.27 14.72 10.06
N LEU A 22 3.31 15.53 9.79
CA LEU A 22 3.40 16.38 8.60
C LEU A 22 2.90 15.61 7.36
N PRO A 23 2.12 16.23 6.45
CA PRO A 23 1.50 15.55 5.31
C PRO A 23 2.46 14.71 4.46
N ASP A 24 3.74 15.07 4.45
CA ASP A 24 4.82 14.41 3.71
C ASP A 24 5.32 13.12 4.39
N ARG A 25 4.90 12.86 5.63
CA ARG A 25 5.25 11.68 6.43
C ARG A 25 4.06 10.80 6.77
N ALA A 26 2.85 11.10 6.30
CA ALA A 26 1.70 10.24 6.50
C ALA A 26 1.92 8.82 5.93
N GLY A 27 1.44 7.81 6.65
CA GLY A 27 1.49 6.39 6.30
C GLY A 27 2.67 5.61 6.85
N THR A 28 2.61 4.28 6.77
CA THR A 28 3.73 3.42 7.21
C THR A 28 4.97 3.62 6.34
N LYS A 29 6.16 3.27 6.85
CA LYS A 29 7.42 3.30 6.06
C LYS A 29 7.29 2.55 4.73
N THR A 30 6.58 1.41 4.75
CA THR A 30 6.31 0.61 3.54
C THR A 30 5.37 1.32 2.58
N GLY A 31 4.26 1.89 3.07
CA GLY A 31 3.31 2.65 2.22
C GLY A 31 3.96 3.86 1.55
N ARG A 32 4.79 4.62 2.29
CA ARG A 32 5.57 5.74 1.73
C ARG A 32 6.61 5.27 0.71
N GLY A 33 7.22 4.10 0.94
CA GLY A 33 8.13 3.47 -0.01
C GLY A 33 7.44 3.16 -1.34
N VAL A 34 6.28 2.49 -1.30
CA VAL A 34 5.48 2.19 -2.49
C VAL A 34 5.06 3.47 -3.20
N LEU A 35 4.59 4.47 -2.46
CA LEU A 35 4.20 5.76 -3.03
C LEU A 35 5.37 6.41 -3.79
N LYS A 36 6.59 6.40 -3.22
CA LYS A 36 7.79 6.91 -3.88
C LYS A 36 8.09 6.18 -5.18
N VAL A 37 7.98 4.85 -5.19
CA VAL A 37 8.16 4.05 -6.42
C VAL A 37 7.10 4.42 -7.46
N LEU A 38 5.82 4.51 -7.07
CA LEU A 38 4.73 4.84 -7.99
C LEU A 38 4.78 6.28 -8.54
N GLN A 39 5.54 7.18 -7.91
CA GLN A 39 5.77 8.56 -8.38
C GLN A 39 6.96 8.69 -9.33
N LYS A 40 7.85 7.69 -9.40
CA LYS A 40 8.98 7.67 -10.33
C LYS A 40 8.52 7.34 -11.76
N ARG A 41 9.22 7.88 -12.76
CA ARG A 41 9.08 7.37 -14.13
C ARG A 41 9.72 5.99 -14.19
N ARG A 42 9.21 5.12 -15.05
CA ARG A 42 9.71 3.73 -15.18
C ARG A 42 11.20 3.64 -15.53
N VAL A 43 11.74 4.64 -16.23
CA VAL A 43 13.16 4.74 -16.59
C VAL A 43 14.06 5.18 -15.43
N ASP A 44 13.47 5.76 -14.38
CA ASP A 44 14.19 6.25 -13.19
C ASP A 44 14.11 5.23 -12.03
N LEU A 45 13.57 4.03 -12.28
CA LEU A 45 13.50 2.96 -11.28
C LEU A 45 14.88 2.34 -11.08
N ASP A 46 15.22 2.12 -9.82
CA ASP A 46 16.49 1.52 -9.39
C ASP A 46 16.27 0.17 -8.69
N GLU A 47 17.37 -0.51 -8.36
CA GLU A 47 17.34 -1.81 -7.69
C GLU A 47 16.68 -1.74 -6.29
N GLU A 48 16.70 -0.59 -5.62
CA GLU A 48 16.01 -0.43 -4.34
C GLU A 48 14.51 -0.40 -4.53
N ASP A 49 14.02 0.30 -5.56
CA ASP A 49 12.61 0.30 -5.90
C ASP A 49 12.11 -1.11 -6.22
N GLU A 50 12.90 -1.90 -6.96
CA GLU A 50 12.60 -3.30 -7.25
C GLU A 50 12.51 -4.14 -5.96
N ARG A 51 13.48 -3.99 -5.04
CA ARG A 51 13.48 -4.69 -3.76
C ARG A 51 12.27 -4.32 -2.91
N ILE A 52 11.89 -3.05 -2.88
CA ILE A 52 10.68 -2.58 -2.19
C ILE A 52 9.45 -3.26 -2.78
N MET A 53 9.29 -3.23 -4.10
CA MET A 53 8.12 -3.81 -4.75
C MET A 53 8.06 -5.34 -4.61
N ARG A 54 9.21 -6.04 -4.64
CA ARG A 54 9.26 -7.48 -4.38
C ARG A 54 8.75 -7.82 -2.98
N LYS A 55 9.23 -7.12 -1.94
CA LYS A 55 8.73 -7.30 -0.57
C LYS A 55 7.23 -7.04 -0.44
N VAL A 56 6.73 -6.05 -1.16
CA VAL A 56 5.29 -5.73 -1.17
C VAL A 56 4.49 -6.84 -1.83
N VAL A 57 4.95 -7.35 -2.98
CA VAL A 57 4.32 -8.48 -3.67
C VAL A 57 4.32 -9.72 -2.77
N ASP A 58 5.45 -10.05 -2.15
CA ASP A 58 5.56 -11.18 -1.21
C ASP A 58 4.58 -11.01 -0.04
N ARG A 59 4.46 -9.80 0.51
CA ARG A 59 3.52 -9.51 1.59
C ARG A 59 2.07 -9.65 1.15
N VAL A 60 1.72 -9.12 -0.03
CA VAL A 60 0.37 -9.28 -0.60
C VAL A 60 0.03 -10.75 -0.81
N HIS A 61 0.98 -11.55 -1.31
CA HIS A 61 0.79 -12.99 -1.47
C HIS A 61 0.65 -13.73 -0.15
N ALA A 62 1.46 -13.39 0.86
CA ALA A 62 1.37 -13.98 2.20
C ALA A 62 0.04 -13.62 2.90
N GLU A 63 -0.50 -12.42 2.69
CA GLU A 63 -1.83 -12.03 3.20
C GLU A 63 -2.98 -12.69 2.42
N ARG A 64 -2.67 -13.37 1.30
CA ARG A 64 -3.65 -14.01 0.42
C ARG A 64 -3.61 -15.55 0.49
N SER A 65 -2.48 -16.16 0.82
CA SER A 65 -2.33 -17.61 0.96
C SER A 65 -2.36 -17.98 2.44
N ASP A 66 -3.48 -18.57 2.88
CA ASP A 66 -3.54 -19.84 3.62
C ASP A 66 -4.85 -20.03 4.42
N GLU A 67 -5.64 -19.00 4.74
CA GLU A 67 -6.87 -19.22 5.54
C GLU A 67 -7.98 -18.17 5.36
N MET A 68 -7.78 -17.16 4.51
CA MET A 68 -8.61 -15.95 4.49
C MET A 68 -9.63 -15.83 3.36
N GLU A 69 -9.85 -16.85 2.52
CA GLU A 69 -10.99 -16.82 1.59
C GLU A 69 -12.33 -16.68 2.35
N ALA A 70 -12.43 -17.17 3.58
CA ALA A 70 -13.62 -17.01 4.43
C ALA A 70 -13.78 -15.59 5.01
N THR A 71 -12.70 -14.79 5.08
CA THR A 71 -12.67 -13.45 5.70
C THR A 71 -12.27 -12.35 4.70
N ALA A 72 -12.21 -12.67 3.40
CA ALA A 72 -11.86 -11.76 2.31
C ALA A 72 -12.80 -10.52 2.20
N GLY A 73 -13.86 -10.46 3.02
CA GLY A 73 -14.75 -9.32 3.18
C GLY A 73 -14.53 -8.46 4.43
N SER A 74 -13.55 -8.75 5.31
CA SER A 74 -13.29 -7.88 6.47
C SER A 74 -12.59 -6.59 6.05
N GLU A 75 -13.15 -5.45 6.48
CA GLU A 75 -12.64 -4.11 6.17
C GLU A 75 -11.17 -3.95 6.60
N ASP A 76 -10.78 -4.54 7.73
CA ASP A 76 -9.41 -4.45 8.25
C ASP A 76 -8.38 -5.09 7.33
N TRP A 77 -8.71 -6.24 6.72
CA TRP A 77 -7.82 -6.89 5.77
C TRP A 77 -7.66 -6.07 4.50
N ARG A 78 -8.77 -5.54 3.97
CA ARG A 78 -8.73 -4.64 2.83
C ARG A 78 -7.89 -3.40 3.13
N HIS A 79 -8.05 -2.79 4.30
CA HIS A 79 -7.29 -1.61 4.73
C HIS A 79 -5.78 -1.89 4.83
N ARG A 80 -5.38 -3.08 5.30
CA ARG A 80 -3.97 -3.50 5.30
C ARG A 80 -3.40 -3.58 3.89
N LEU A 81 -4.12 -4.19 2.95
CA LEU A 81 -3.69 -4.27 1.55
C LEU A 81 -3.64 -2.90 0.88
N MET A 82 -4.62 -2.02 1.15
CA MET A 82 -4.64 -0.67 0.61
C MET A 82 -3.46 0.17 1.09
N THR A 83 -2.97 -0.08 2.31
CA THR A 83 -1.73 0.54 2.84
C THR A 83 -0.48 0.12 2.04
N LEU A 84 -0.53 -1.01 1.34
CA LEU A 84 0.51 -1.48 0.41
C LEU A 84 0.26 -1.04 -1.05
N GLY A 85 -0.81 -0.27 -1.32
CA GLY A 85 -1.20 0.15 -2.67
C GLY A 85 -2.03 -0.88 -3.45
N HIS A 86 -2.47 -1.97 -2.79
CA HIS A 86 -3.29 -3.01 -3.38
C HIS A 86 -4.75 -2.91 -2.89
N ASP A 87 -5.71 -2.75 -3.82
CA ASP A 87 -7.12 -2.81 -3.46
C ASP A 87 -7.73 -4.09 -4.08
N PRO A 88 -8.02 -5.13 -3.27
CA PRO A 88 -8.54 -6.40 -3.76
C PRO A 88 -9.95 -6.31 -4.35
N LEU A 89 -10.75 -5.29 -3.99
CA LEU A 89 -12.09 -5.07 -4.55
C LEU A 89 -12.07 -4.27 -5.84
N LYS A 90 -10.92 -3.65 -6.16
CA LYS A 90 -10.73 -2.95 -7.42
C LYS A 90 -10.32 -4.00 -8.45
N GLY A 91 -11.32 -4.54 -9.15
CA GLY A 91 -11.13 -5.58 -10.17
C GLY A 91 -9.97 -5.25 -11.11
N THR A 92 -9.12 -6.24 -11.37
CA THR A 92 -8.06 -6.13 -12.38
C THR A 92 -8.75 -6.01 -13.73
N ARG A 93 -8.79 -4.80 -14.27
CA ARG A 93 -9.39 -4.51 -15.57
C ARG A 93 -8.39 -4.74 -16.69
#